data_AF-A0A9X1QD53-F1
#
_entry.id   AF-A0A9X1QD53-F1
#
_cell.length_a   1.000
_cell.length_b   1.000
_cell.length_c   1.000
_cell.angle_alpha   90.00
_cell.angle_beta   90.00
_cell.angle_gamma   90.00
#
_symmetry.space_group_name_H-M   'P 1'
#
loop_
_entity.id
_entity.type
_entity.pdbx_description
1 polymer ?
#
loop_
_entity_poly.entity_id
_entity_poly.type
_entity_poly.pdbx_seq_one_letter_code
_entity_poly.pdbx_strand_id
1 'polypeptide(L)'
;MQNRPLSRDFYSFAIFFIASYLVASLIQAVISLLLGSRFITFQSFHSWLAVLQSVFAISSFALLKYYWSKGYKVVFATALVSALVLFVQMTMIYFLLMHRDLKSFYMNLTVAGLVLNVLYGTSLVFSNAGQKPWLKRGGWLAILTGIPLCVIALWSIKSQDIELRLLLDKTYRVIAFFGILVPVTFLLDLLMESKSLNNERERKPVILREALKVAAIISILFFGMSFVGESYRSGTGRAYVPSMQVLKQTTEFGPRHYVDHKGDTLRYRLVPPVAYDSTKKYPLVVCLHHGGAHGKDNVRQLSADPAPFLLSDSIRWKYPAFILIPHCPEGAGFGGISEFPDIDTLVFETITTLEKEYSIDTTRRYVMGISGGGYGSWHFISTRPDMFAAAIPICGAGNPELANRLTKKPIWAFHGAKDPLVSVDATRDMIHAIEKAGGKPKYTEFGNSGHDIWRYVQAEPGLMTWLFAQKQ
;
A
#
# COMPACT_ATOMS: atom_id res chain seq x y z
N MET A 1 -19.81 15.80 46.03
CA MET A 1 -20.52 16.39 44.88
C MET A 1 -21.45 15.33 44.30
N GLN A 2 -22.78 15.50 44.40
CA GLN A 2 -23.76 14.53 43.91
C GLN A 2 -23.65 14.36 42.38
N ASN A 3 -23.56 13.12 41.90
CA ASN A 3 -23.58 12.79 40.48
C ASN A 3 -24.94 13.17 39.88
N ARG A 4 -25.00 14.27 39.13
CA ARG A 4 -26.21 14.63 38.38
C ARG A 4 -26.53 13.54 37.35
N PRO A 5 -27.80 13.13 37.20
CA PRO A 5 -28.18 12.16 36.18
C PRO A 5 -27.83 12.67 34.77
N LEU A 6 -27.43 11.75 33.90
CA LEU A 6 -27.09 12.04 32.51
C LEU A 6 -28.37 12.34 31.73
N SER A 7 -28.37 13.46 31.01
CA SER A 7 -29.52 13.89 30.18
C SER A 7 -29.71 13.01 28.94
N ARG A 8 -30.94 12.95 28.41
CA ARG A 8 -31.27 12.29 27.13
C ARG A 8 -30.39 12.77 25.96
N ASP A 9 -30.09 14.06 25.89
CA ASP A 9 -29.18 14.66 24.90
C ASP A 9 -27.76 14.07 24.97
N PHE A 10 -27.27 13.73 26.17
CA PHE A 10 -25.98 13.06 26.33
C PHE A 10 -26.02 11.63 25.77
N TYR A 11 -27.06 10.84 26.07
CA TYR A 11 -27.17 9.48 25.52
C TYR A 11 -27.28 9.52 24.00
N SER A 12 -28.09 10.42 23.42
CA SER A 12 -28.16 10.62 21.97
C SER A 12 -26.78 10.90 21.37
N PHE A 13 -26.01 11.79 21.99
CA PHE A 13 -24.65 12.12 21.56
C PHE A 13 -23.70 10.92 21.67
N ALA A 14 -23.68 10.22 22.80
CA ALA A 14 -22.80 9.07 23.03
C ALA A 14 -23.12 7.92 22.06
N ILE A 15 -24.41 7.58 21.91
CA ILE A 15 -24.89 6.54 20.99
C ILE A 15 -24.47 6.86 19.56
N PHE A 16 -24.66 8.12 19.11
CA PHE A 16 -24.29 8.52 17.77
C PHE A 16 -22.80 8.33 17.48
N PHE A 17 -21.91 8.79 18.38
CA PHE A 17 -20.47 8.71 18.15
C PHE A 17 -19.94 7.27 18.25
N ILE A 18 -20.45 6.47 19.18
CA ILE A 18 -20.09 5.04 19.27
C ILE A 18 -20.56 4.29 18.01
N ALA A 19 -21.77 4.56 17.52
CA ALA A 19 -22.26 3.99 16.27
C ALA A 19 -21.43 4.44 15.06
N SER A 20 -21.03 5.71 15.01
CA SER A 20 -20.16 6.24 13.97
C SER A 20 -18.79 5.59 13.98
N TYR A 21 -18.20 5.39 15.17
CA TYR A 21 -16.93 4.66 15.33
C TYR A 21 -17.06 3.22 14.87
N LEU A 22 -18.17 2.56 15.20
CA LEU A 22 -18.47 1.19 14.78
C LEU A 22 -18.53 1.08 13.24
N VAL A 23 -19.27 1.96 12.58
CA VAL A 23 -19.39 1.99 11.11
C VAL A 23 -18.03 2.21 10.46
N ALA A 24 -17.27 3.21 10.91
CA ALA A 24 -15.95 3.48 10.37
C ALA A 24 -14.98 2.30 10.62
N SER A 25 -15.00 1.71 11.82
CA SER A 25 -14.15 0.56 12.14
C SER A 25 -14.51 -0.67 11.29
N LEU A 26 -15.80 -0.88 11.00
CA LEU A 26 -16.27 -1.96 10.14
C LEU A 26 -15.79 -1.79 8.70
N ILE A 27 -15.89 -0.59 8.13
CA ILE A 27 -15.36 -0.27 6.80
C ILE A 27 -13.86 -0.62 6.73
N GLN A 28 -13.08 -0.15 7.69
CA GLN A 28 -11.64 -0.43 7.73
C GLN A 28 -11.35 -1.92 7.89
N ALA A 29 -12.07 -2.62 8.77
CA ALA A 29 -11.80 -4.02 9.04
C ALA A 29 -12.16 -4.92 7.86
N VAL A 30 -13.25 -4.63 7.13
CA VAL A 30 -13.57 -5.33 5.88
C VAL A 30 -12.46 -5.12 4.85
N ILE A 31 -12.01 -3.89 4.66
CA ILE A 31 -10.90 -3.58 3.74
C ILE A 31 -9.61 -4.30 4.18
N SER A 32 -9.31 -4.32 5.47
CA SER A 32 -8.17 -5.04 6.05
C SER A 32 -8.23 -6.54 5.78
N LEU A 33 -9.40 -7.17 5.96
CA LEU A 33 -9.61 -8.59 5.66
C LEU A 33 -9.40 -8.89 4.16
N LEU A 34 -9.86 -8.00 3.28
CA LEU A 34 -9.78 -8.18 1.83
C LEU A 34 -8.37 -7.93 1.28
N LEU A 35 -7.68 -6.89 1.77
CA LEU A 35 -6.45 -6.37 1.16
C LEU A 35 -5.18 -6.65 1.97
N GLY A 36 -5.32 -7.21 3.18
CA GLY A 36 -4.22 -7.33 4.12
C GLY A 36 -3.73 -5.95 4.59
N SER A 37 -2.45 -5.83 4.95
CA SER A 37 -1.86 -4.55 5.38
C SER A 37 -1.68 -3.52 4.25
N ARG A 38 -1.98 -3.87 3.00
CA ARG A 38 -1.78 -2.99 1.83
C ARG A 38 -2.62 -1.73 1.87
N PHE A 39 -3.78 -1.73 2.52
CA PHE A 39 -4.62 -0.53 2.59
C PHE A 39 -3.93 0.64 3.31
N ILE A 40 -2.92 0.36 4.13
CA ILE A 40 -2.15 1.36 4.86
C ILE A 40 -1.36 2.26 3.89
N THR A 41 -1.02 1.76 2.70
CA THR A 41 -0.29 2.53 1.69
C THR A 41 -1.20 3.42 0.84
N PHE A 42 -2.52 3.39 1.05
CA PHE A 42 -3.45 4.21 0.28
C PHE A 42 -3.33 5.68 0.65
N GLN A 43 -3.38 6.55 -0.36
CA GLN A 43 -3.32 7.99 -0.13
C GLN A 43 -4.51 8.45 0.73
N SER A 44 -5.69 7.92 0.43
CA SER A 44 -6.92 8.17 1.20
C SER A 44 -6.88 7.64 2.64
N PHE A 45 -5.99 6.70 2.97
CA PHE A 45 -5.93 6.13 4.31
C PHE A 45 -5.51 7.14 5.38
N HIS A 46 -4.67 8.13 5.03
CA HIS A 46 -4.22 9.16 5.96
C HIS A 46 -5.39 9.99 6.51
N SER A 47 -6.21 10.50 5.60
CA SER A 47 -7.40 11.27 5.95
C SER A 47 -8.44 10.39 6.65
N TRP A 48 -8.59 9.13 6.21
CA TRP A 48 -9.46 8.16 6.86
C TRP A 48 -9.05 7.86 8.31
N LEU A 49 -7.75 7.71 8.57
CA LEU A 49 -7.19 7.49 9.90
C LEU A 49 -7.49 8.68 10.82
N ALA A 50 -7.38 9.92 10.31
CA ALA A 50 -7.73 11.12 11.05
C ALA A 50 -9.23 11.17 11.42
N VAL A 51 -10.13 10.74 10.53
CA VAL A 51 -11.57 10.61 10.83
C VAL A 51 -11.78 9.57 11.93
N LEU A 52 -11.19 8.39 11.80
CA LEU A 52 -11.30 7.33 12.80
C LEU A 52 -10.80 7.77 14.17
N GLN A 53 -9.65 8.44 14.21
CA GLN A 53 -9.07 8.97 15.44
C GLN A 53 -9.97 10.02 16.10
N SER A 54 -10.57 10.91 15.31
CA SER A 54 -11.47 11.96 15.81
C SER A 54 -12.74 11.36 16.41
N VAL A 55 -13.38 10.43 15.69
CA VAL A 55 -14.59 9.75 16.13
C VAL A 55 -14.31 8.87 17.35
N PHE A 56 -13.17 8.19 17.38
CA PHE A 56 -12.70 7.42 18.54
C PHE A 56 -12.52 8.31 19.78
N ALA A 57 -11.84 9.46 19.65
CA ALA A 57 -11.59 10.36 20.77
C ALA A 57 -12.90 10.88 21.39
N ILE A 58 -13.86 11.28 20.55
CA ILE A 58 -15.18 11.75 21.01
C ILE A 58 -15.97 10.61 21.67
N SER A 59 -15.93 9.40 21.08
CA SER A 59 -16.60 8.21 21.65
C SER A 59 -16.04 7.84 23.02
N SER A 60 -14.70 7.83 23.14
CA SER A 60 -13.98 7.57 24.38
C SER A 60 -14.29 8.61 25.45
N PHE A 61 -14.34 9.91 25.08
CA PHE A 61 -14.75 10.97 26.01
C PHE A 61 -16.18 10.76 26.52
N ALA A 62 -17.12 10.39 25.65
CA ALA A 62 -18.50 10.09 26.04
C ALA A 62 -18.56 8.91 27.03
N LEU A 63 -17.85 7.80 26.76
CA LEU A 63 -17.79 6.65 27.66
C LEU A 63 -17.13 6.99 29.01
N LEU A 64 -16.05 7.77 29.01
CA LEU A 64 -15.41 8.21 30.25
C LEU A 64 -16.35 9.06 31.10
N LYS A 65 -17.08 10.00 30.48
CA LYS A 65 -18.09 10.79 31.19
C LYS A 65 -19.22 9.91 31.73
N TYR A 66 -19.62 8.89 30.98
CA TYR A 66 -20.59 7.90 31.43
C TYR A 66 -20.10 7.14 32.67
N TYR A 67 -18.90 6.55 32.63
CA TYR A 67 -18.31 5.80 33.74
C TYR A 67 -18.12 6.66 34.99
N TRP A 68 -17.67 7.90 34.82
CA TRP A 68 -17.57 8.86 35.91
C TRP A 68 -18.93 9.12 36.57
N SER A 69 -19.95 9.42 35.76
CA SER A 69 -21.30 9.72 36.27
C SER A 69 -21.98 8.52 36.94
N LYS A 70 -21.65 7.30 36.53
CA LYS A 70 -22.15 6.06 37.16
C LYS A 70 -21.33 5.62 38.37
N GLY A 71 -20.20 6.28 38.64
CA GLY A 71 -19.31 5.92 39.75
C GLY A 71 -18.46 4.67 39.49
N TYR A 72 -18.29 4.26 38.23
CA TYR A 72 -17.45 3.12 37.85
C TYR A 72 -15.96 3.54 37.82
N LYS A 73 -15.40 3.87 39.00
CA LYS A 73 -14.05 4.47 39.12
C LYS A 73 -12.93 3.61 38.53
N VAL A 74 -12.95 2.30 38.76
CA VAL A 74 -11.93 1.38 38.22
C VAL A 74 -11.99 1.33 36.70
N VAL A 75 -13.20 1.22 36.14
CA VAL A 75 -13.44 1.22 34.69
C VAL A 75 -13.04 2.55 34.07
N PHE A 76 -13.35 3.68 34.73
CA PHE A 76 -12.94 5.00 34.28
C PHE A 76 -11.41 5.10 34.16
N ALA A 77 -10.67 4.65 35.17
CA ALA A 77 -9.21 4.72 35.17
C ALA A 77 -8.59 3.84 34.07
N THR A 78 -9.02 2.58 33.95
CA THR A 78 -8.51 1.67 32.92
C THR A 78 -8.90 2.11 31.51
N ALA A 79 -10.13 2.58 31.31
CA ALA A 79 -10.60 3.14 30.04
C ALA A 79 -9.79 4.38 29.63
N LEU A 80 -9.48 5.28 30.57
CA LEU A 80 -8.73 6.50 30.29
C LEU A 80 -7.32 6.17 29.81
N VAL A 81 -6.61 5.30 30.54
CA VAL A 81 -5.24 4.91 30.17
C VAL A 81 -5.24 4.16 28.83
N SER A 82 -6.19 3.24 28.62
CA SER A 82 -6.34 2.53 27.35
C SER A 82 -6.60 3.49 26.18
N ALA A 83 -7.55 4.44 26.35
CA ALA A 83 -7.88 5.41 25.32
C ALA A 83 -6.71 6.34 24.98
N LEU A 84 -5.94 6.77 25.98
CA LEU A 84 -4.74 7.60 25.76
C LEU A 84 -3.67 6.84 24.97
N VAL A 85 -3.37 5.59 25.35
CA VAL A 85 -2.36 4.79 24.65
C VAL A 85 -2.79 4.48 23.21
N LEU A 86 -4.06 4.12 22.99
CA LEU A 86 -4.58 3.91 21.63
C LEU A 86 -4.54 5.19 20.79
N PHE A 87 -4.83 6.35 21.39
CA PHE A 87 -4.74 7.63 20.71
C PHE A 87 -3.29 7.95 20.29
N VAL A 88 -2.32 7.75 21.20
CA VAL A 88 -0.89 7.89 20.89
C VAL A 88 -0.47 6.91 19.80
N GLN A 89 -0.96 5.67 19.84
CA GLN A 89 -0.68 4.66 18.82
C GLN A 89 -1.19 5.07 17.45
N MET A 90 -2.45 5.52 17.33
CA MET A 90 -3.00 6.00 16.06
C MET A 90 -2.25 7.24 15.54
N THR A 91 -1.88 8.15 16.43
CA THR A 91 -1.06 9.33 16.08
C THR A 91 0.31 8.92 15.55
N MET A 92 0.94 7.93 16.18
CA MET A 92 2.23 7.43 15.72
C MET A 92 2.12 6.68 14.39
N ILE A 93 1.04 5.94 14.14
CA ILE A 93 0.76 5.37 12.80
C ILE A 93 0.69 6.51 11.78
N TYR A 94 -0.03 7.58 12.08
CA TYR A 94 -0.12 8.74 11.19
C TYR A 94 1.28 9.32 10.88
N PHE A 95 2.13 9.51 11.89
CA PHE A 95 3.50 10.00 11.69
C PHE A 95 4.41 8.99 10.97
N LEU A 96 4.27 7.70 11.24
CA LEU A 96 5.01 6.64 10.54
C LEU A 96 4.71 6.67 9.04
N LEU A 97 3.47 6.95 8.67
CA LEU A 97 3.06 7.06 7.27
C LEU A 97 3.58 8.33 6.60
N MET A 98 3.66 9.43 7.35
CA MET A 98 4.09 10.73 6.81
C MET A 98 5.60 10.94 6.79
N HIS A 99 6.34 10.38 7.74
CA HIS A 99 7.75 10.72 7.97
C HIS A 99 8.68 9.51 8.14
N ARG A 100 8.16 8.26 8.14
CA ARG A 100 8.91 6.99 8.35
C ARG A 100 9.74 6.89 9.65
N ASP A 101 9.76 7.91 10.49
CA ASP A 101 10.38 7.91 11.82
C ASP A 101 9.54 7.11 12.84
N LEU A 102 10.17 6.55 13.88
CA LEU A 102 9.56 5.86 15.04
C LEU A 102 9.15 4.39 14.88
N LYS A 103 9.61 3.68 13.82
CA LYS A 103 9.27 2.26 13.60
C LYS A 103 9.63 1.35 14.79
N SER A 104 10.69 1.68 15.52
CA SER A 104 11.15 0.96 16.71
C SER A 104 10.16 0.99 17.88
N PHE A 105 9.30 2.01 17.98
CA PHE A 105 8.33 2.18 19.06
C PHE A 105 6.96 1.58 18.73
N TYR A 106 6.62 1.44 17.45
CA TYR A 106 5.33 0.97 16.97
C TYR A 106 4.85 -0.31 17.60
N MET A 107 5.71 -1.33 17.56
CA MET A 107 5.31 -2.66 17.97
C MET A 107 5.18 -2.76 19.49
N ASN A 108 6.05 -2.09 20.24
CA ASN A 108 5.95 -2.00 21.70
C ASN A 108 4.66 -1.30 22.13
N LEU A 109 4.29 -0.20 21.46
CA LEU A 109 3.07 0.52 21.77
C LEU A 109 1.80 -0.27 21.38
N THR A 110 1.87 -1.06 20.29
CA THR A 110 0.79 -1.96 19.89
C THR A 110 0.54 -3.03 20.96
N VAL A 111 1.60 -3.67 21.46
CA VAL A 111 1.48 -4.64 22.56
C VAL A 111 0.95 -3.97 23.83
N ALA A 112 1.45 -2.78 24.18
CA ALA A 112 0.97 -2.04 25.34
C ALA A 112 -0.53 -1.70 25.23
N GLY A 113 -0.98 -1.25 24.06
CA GLY A 113 -2.38 -0.97 23.79
C GLY A 113 -3.27 -2.21 23.94
N LEU A 114 -2.84 -3.36 23.43
CA LEU A 114 -3.58 -4.62 23.56
C LEU A 114 -3.67 -5.08 25.03
N VAL A 115 -2.58 -5.00 25.79
CA VAL A 115 -2.56 -5.34 27.23
C VAL A 115 -3.50 -4.42 28.01
N LEU A 116 -3.45 -3.12 27.77
CA LEU A 116 -4.34 -2.15 28.42
C LEU A 116 -5.81 -2.37 28.04
N ASN A 117 -6.09 -2.80 26.81
CA ASN A 117 -7.44 -3.15 26.39
C ASN A 117 -7.95 -4.42 27.12
N VAL A 118 -7.09 -5.41 27.36
CA VAL A 118 -7.43 -6.57 28.21
C VAL A 118 -7.69 -6.13 29.65
N LEU A 119 -6.86 -5.25 30.23
CA LEU A 119 -7.09 -4.71 31.58
C LEU A 119 -8.40 -3.92 31.67
N TYR A 120 -8.72 -3.13 30.65
CA TYR A 120 -10.00 -2.45 30.53
C TYR A 120 -11.17 -3.45 30.47
N GLY A 121 -11.07 -4.49 29.63
CA GLY A 121 -12.04 -5.58 29.58
C GLY A 121 -12.25 -6.29 30.93
N THR A 122 -11.17 -6.62 31.63
CA THR A 122 -11.18 -7.20 32.99
C THR A 122 -11.90 -6.28 33.97
N SER A 123 -11.65 -4.97 33.93
CA SER A 123 -12.33 -4.02 34.79
C SER A 123 -13.85 -3.95 34.55
N LEU A 124 -14.30 -4.13 33.30
CA LEU A 124 -15.72 -4.18 32.96
C LEU A 124 -16.40 -5.44 33.52
N VAL A 125 -15.69 -6.57 33.62
CA VAL A 125 -16.24 -7.85 34.10
C VAL A 125 -16.28 -7.91 35.63
N PHE A 126 -15.18 -7.55 36.28
CA PHE A 126 -14.94 -7.86 37.70
C PHE A 126 -15.13 -6.67 38.64
N SER A 127 -15.53 -5.50 38.14
CA SER A 127 -15.93 -4.35 38.97
C SER A 127 -17.45 -4.20 39.06
N ASN A 128 -17.93 -3.18 39.77
CA ASN A 128 -19.35 -2.83 39.85
C ASN A 128 -20.02 -2.62 38.49
N ALA A 129 -19.28 -2.25 37.45
CA ALA A 129 -19.81 -2.15 36.09
C ALA A 129 -20.29 -3.51 35.54
N GLY A 130 -19.71 -4.62 36.01
CA GLY A 130 -20.06 -5.98 35.61
C GLY A 130 -21.47 -6.41 36.02
N GLN A 131 -22.15 -5.63 36.86
CA GLN A 131 -23.58 -5.83 37.14
C GLN A 131 -24.47 -5.49 35.93
N LYS A 132 -23.99 -4.62 35.02
CA LYS A 132 -24.69 -4.31 33.77
C LYS A 132 -24.39 -5.41 32.74
N PRO A 133 -25.41 -6.16 32.25
CA PRO A 133 -25.18 -7.33 31.40
C PRO A 133 -24.37 -7.05 30.13
N TRP A 134 -24.62 -5.91 29.47
CA TRP A 134 -23.90 -5.57 28.25
C TRP A 134 -22.46 -5.10 28.51
N LEU A 135 -22.21 -4.33 29.57
CA LEU A 135 -20.84 -3.97 29.94
C LEU A 135 -20.02 -5.22 30.28
N LYS A 136 -20.60 -6.19 31.00
CA LYS A 136 -19.95 -7.47 31.31
C LYS A 136 -19.64 -8.28 30.04
N ARG A 137 -20.59 -8.37 29.10
CA ARG A 137 -20.37 -9.03 27.80
C ARG A 137 -19.28 -8.34 26.97
N GLY A 138 -19.27 -7.01 26.96
CA GLY A 138 -18.22 -6.21 26.32
C GLY A 138 -16.85 -6.49 26.91
N GLY A 139 -16.76 -6.59 28.24
CA GLY A 139 -15.54 -6.97 28.95
C GLY A 139 -15.03 -8.35 28.54
N TRP A 140 -15.90 -9.37 28.50
CA TRP A 140 -15.50 -10.71 28.03
C TRP A 140 -15.05 -10.72 26.57
N LEU A 141 -15.76 -10.03 25.68
CA LEU A 141 -15.35 -9.92 24.27
C LEU A 141 -13.97 -9.25 24.13
N ALA A 142 -13.70 -8.20 24.90
CA ALA A 142 -12.41 -7.52 24.91
C ALA A 142 -11.28 -8.44 25.40
N ILE A 143 -11.53 -9.28 26.42
CA ILE A 143 -10.56 -10.26 26.91
C ILE A 143 -10.32 -11.37 25.88
N LEU A 144 -11.40 -11.96 25.35
CA LEU A 144 -11.36 -13.10 24.41
C LEU A 144 -10.72 -12.75 23.07
N THR A 145 -10.81 -11.49 22.64
CA THR A 145 -10.12 -11.00 21.44
C THR A 145 -8.73 -10.46 21.77
N GLY A 146 -8.57 -9.73 22.88
CA GLY A 146 -7.32 -9.07 23.26
C GLY A 146 -6.19 -10.03 23.60
N ILE A 147 -6.46 -11.11 24.36
CA ILE A 147 -5.40 -12.07 24.75
C ILE A 147 -4.77 -12.75 23.51
N PRO A 148 -5.55 -13.33 22.58
CA PRO A 148 -4.97 -13.88 21.35
C PRO A 148 -4.20 -12.86 20.53
N LEU A 149 -4.71 -11.62 20.40
CA LEU A 149 -4.01 -10.55 19.68
C LEU A 149 -2.67 -10.20 20.34
N CYS A 150 -2.59 -10.15 21.67
CA CYS A 150 -1.31 -9.97 22.39
C CYS A 150 -0.32 -11.09 22.06
N VAL A 151 -0.76 -12.34 22.09
CA VAL A 151 0.08 -13.51 21.79
C VAL A 151 0.59 -13.44 20.35
N ILE A 152 -0.30 -13.16 19.39
CA ILE A 152 0.07 -13.04 17.98
C ILE A 152 1.06 -11.89 17.75
N ALA A 153 0.83 -10.73 18.36
CA ALA A 153 1.74 -9.58 18.24
C ALA A 153 3.14 -9.92 18.79
N LEU A 154 3.22 -10.52 19.97
CA LEU A 154 4.49 -10.94 20.58
C LEU A 154 5.21 -12.03 19.76
N TRP A 155 4.46 -12.98 19.21
CA TRP A 155 5.04 -14.03 18.36
C TRP A 155 5.56 -13.48 17.03
N SER A 156 4.82 -12.55 16.42
CA SER A 156 5.24 -11.88 15.18
C SER A 156 6.57 -11.13 15.34
N ILE A 157 6.78 -10.47 16.48
CA ILE A 157 8.05 -9.81 16.83
C ILE A 157 9.22 -10.80 16.84
N LYS A 158 9.03 -11.95 17.51
CA LYS A 158 10.10 -12.93 17.76
C LYS A 158 10.40 -13.85 16.58
N SER A 159 9.42 -14.13 15.73
CA SER A 159 9.59 -15.04 14.60
C SER A 159 10.52 -14.44 13.54
N GLN A 160 11.45 -15.22 12.99
CA GLN A 160 12.18 -14.83 11.76
C GLN A 160 11.60 -15.46 10.49
N ASP A 161 10.64 -16.40 10.65
CA ASP A 161 9.96 -17.08 9.57
C ASP A 161 8.90 -16.17 8.92
N ILE A 162 9.05 -15.95 7.61
CA ILE A 162 8.19 -15.09 6.79
C ILE A 162 6.80 -15.71 6.59
N GLU A 163 6.71 -17.02 6.32
CA GLU A 163 5.42 -17.70 6.10
C GLU A 163 4.59 -17.68 7.39
N LEU A 164 5.24 -17.95 8.52
CA LEU A 164 4.60 -17.87 9.83
C LEU A 164 4.11 -16.45 10.13
N ARG A 165 4.90 -15.41 9.83
CA ARG A 165 4.48 -14.01 10.00
C ARG A 165 3.26 -13.65 9.15
N LEU A 166 3.19 -14.12 7.90
CA LEU A 166 2.04 -13.92 7.03
C LEU A 166 0.78 -14.62 7.56
N LEU A 167 0.93 -15.84 8.09
CA LEU A 167 -0.17 -16.57 8.73
C LEU A 167 -0.66 -15.86 10.00
N LEU A 168 0.26 -15.41 10.84
CA LEU A 168 -0.02 -14.66 12.07
C LEU A 168 -0.74 -13.34 11.76
N ASP A 169 -0.29 -12.60 10.76
CA ASP A 169 -0.92 -11.36 10.30
C ASP A 169 -2.35 -11.60 9.76
N LYS A 170 -2.56 -12.65 8.96
CA LYS A 170 -3.91 -13.05 8.53
C LYS A 170 -4.82 -13.41 9.71
N THR A 171 -4.29 -14.16 10.67
CA THR A 171 -5.02 -14.55 11.88
C THR A 171 -5.36 -13.35 12.76
N TYR A 172 -4.40 -12.43 12.92
CA TYR A 172 -4.57 -11.17 13.64
C TYR A 172 -5.77 -10.40 13.10
N ARG A 173 -5.87 -10.23 11.78
CA ARG A 173 -6.97 -9.48 11.15
C ARG A 173 -8.34 -10.11 11.40
N VAL A 174 -8.43 -11.44 11.33
CA VAL A 174 -9.68 -12.17 11.60
C VAL A 174 -10.13 -11.96 13.04
N ILE A 175 -9.22 -12.09 14.01
CA ILE A 175 -9.55 -11.88 15.42
C ILE A 175 -9.88 -10.41 15.69
N ALA A 176 -9.12 -9.48 15.13
CA ALA A 176 -9.36 -8.04 15.25
C ALA A 176 -10.74 -7.64 14.70
N PHE A 177 -11.21 -8.28 13.62
CA PHE A 177 -12.56 -8.08 13.09
C PHE A 177 -13.65 -8.40 14.13
N PHE A 178 -13.52 -9.48 14.90
CA PHE A 178 -14.45 -9.80 15.98
C PHE A 178 -14.38 -8.80 17.15
N GLY A 179 -13.25 -8.10 17.33
CA GLY A 179 -13.10 -7.03 18.32
C GLY A 179 -14.08 -5.86 18.12
N ILE A 180 -14.61 -5.68 16.91
CA ILE A 180 -15.61 -4.66 16.57
C ILE A 180 -16.94 -4.87 17.31
N LEU A 181 -17.19 -6.10 17.80
CA LEU A 181 -18.37 -6.40 18.61
C LEU A 181 -18.32 -5.77 20.01
N VAL A 182 -17.15 -5.33 20.50
CA VAL A 182 -17.04 -4.69 21.83
C VAL A 182 -17.83 -3.37 21.88
N PRO A 183 -17.62 -2.37 20.99
CA PRO A 183 -18.46 -1.17 20.93
C PRO A 183 -19.97 -1.43 20.78
N VAL A 184 -20.38 -2.52 20.13
CA VAL A 184 -21.81 -2.89 20.01
C VAL A 184 -22.43 -3.09 21.39
N THR A 185 -21.70 -3.71 22.32
CA THR A 185 -22.19 -3.91 23.69
C THR A 185 -22.40 -2.59 24.43
N PHE A 186 -21.51 -1.63 24.26
CA PHE A 186 -21.66 -0.30 24.86
C PHE A 186 -22.84 0.46 24.25
N LEU A 187 -23.04 0.34 22.94
CA LEU A 187 -24.18 0.93 22.25
C LEU A 187 -25.50 0.38 22.80
N LEU A 188 -25.59 -0.94 23.00
CA LEU A 188 -26.77 -1.60 23.56
C LEU A 188 -27.03 -1.20 25.01
N ASP A 189 -25.99 -1.09 25.85
CA ASP A 189 -26.12 -0.60 27.23
C ASP A 189 -26.73 0.81 27.27
N LEU A 190 -26.15 1.73 26.49
CA LEU A 190 -26.60 3.13 26.43
C LEU A 190 -27.99 3.27 25.81
N LEU A 191 -28.34 2.46 24.81
CA LEU A 191 -29.68 2.46 24.20
C LEU A 191 -30.75 2.02 25.19
N MET A 192 -30.51 0.95 25.95
CA MET A 192 -31.46 0.49 26.96
C MET A 192 -31.62 1.52 28.09
N GLU A 193 -30.51 2.11 28.54
CA GLU A 193 -30.57 3.09 29.61
C GLU A 193 -31.22 4.40 29.14
N SER A 194 -30.97 4.82 27.90
CA SER A 194 -31.65 5.97 27.29
C SER A 194 -33.17 5.78 27.21
N LYS A 195 -33.67 4.55 27.01
CA LYS A 195 -35.11 4.25 26.99
C LYS A 195 -35.75 4.32 28.37
N SER A 196 -34.97 4.10 29.43
CA SER A 196 -35.46 4.16 30.82
C SER A 196 -35.62 5.60 31.36
N LEU A 197 -35.21 6.62 30.61
CA LEU A 197 -35.40 8.03 30.97
C LEU A 197 -36.85 8.46 30.70
N ASN A 198 -37.74 8.32 31.70
CA ASN A 198 -39.12 8.81 31.63
C ASN A 198 -39.18 10.34 31.63
N ASN A 199 -39.87 10.93 30.65
CA ASN A 199 -40.45 12.29 30.64
C ASN A 199 -39.63 13.45 31.27
N GLU A 200 -38.29 13.41 31.21
CA GLU A 200 -37.52 14.64 31.43
C GLU A 200 -37.82 15.60 30.26
N ARG A 201 -38.29 16.82 30.57
CA ARG A 201 -38.47 17.89 29.57
C ARG A 201 -37.26 17.91 28.64
N GLU A 202 -37.51 17.71 27.34
CA GLU A 202 -36.47 17.79 26.32
C GLU A 202 -35.72 19.12 26.48
N ARG A 203 -34.49 19.05 27.00
CA ARG A 203 -33.59 20.20 26.95
C ARG A 203 -33.24 20.38 25.48
N LYS A 204 -33.34 21.62 24.99
CA LYS A 204 -32.96 21.96 23.62
C LYS A 204 -31.57 21.37 23.33
N PRO A 205 -31.38 20.71 22.18
CA PRO A 205 -30.10 20.12 21.84
C PRO A 205 -29.01 21.19 21.84
N VAL A 206 -27.84 20.84 22.36
CA VAL A 206 -26.70 21.75 22.39
C VAL A 206 -26.18 21.89 20.96
N ILE A 207 -26.25 23.10 20.39
CA ILE A 207 -25.89 23.39 18.98
C ILE A 207 -24.53 22.78 18.60
N LEU A 208 -23.53 22.90 19.49
CA LEU A 208 -22.20 22.32 19.27
C LEU A 208 -22.22 20.79 19.09
N ARG A 209 -23.08 20.07 19.83
CA ARG A 209 -23.19 18.60 19.71
C ARG A 209 -23.79 18.20 18.38
N GLU A 210 -24.83 18.90 17.92
CA GLU A 210 -25.44 18.62 16.62
C GLU A 210 -24.49 18.97 15.46
N ALA A 211 -23.76 20.08 15.56
CA ALA A 211 -22.73 20.44 14.59
C ALA A 211 -21.63 19.36 14.50
N LEU A 212 -21.18 18.82 15.64
CA LEU A 212 -20.21 17.71 15.66
C LEU A 212 -20.77 16.44 15.02
N LYS A 213 -22.05 16.11 15.23
CA LYS A 213 -22.70 14.95 14.57
C LYS A 213 -22.69 15.13 13.05
N VAL A 214 -23.11 16.30 12.55
CA VAL A 214 -23.11 16.60 11.12
C VAL A 214 -21.70 16.54 10.53
N ALA A 215 -20.70 17.12 11.21
CA ALA A 215 -19.31 17.06 10.79
C ALA A 215 -18.79 15.62 10.70
N ALA A 216 -19.16 14.75 11.65
CA ALA A 216 -18.80 13.34 11.62
C ALA A 216 -19.43 12.60 10.42
N ILE A 217 -20.71 12.83 10.12
CA ILE A 217 -21.39 12.24 8.95
C ILE A 217 -20.66 12.67 7.66
N ILE A 218 -20.45 13.97 7.48
CA ILE A 218 -19.80 14.51 6.28
C ILE A 218 -18.39 13.92 6.13
N SER A 219 -17.62 13.87 7.22
CA SER A 219 -16.25 13.34 7.19
C SER A 219 -16.21 11.84 6.88
N ILE A 220 -17.07 11.04 7.51
CA ILE A 220 -17.14 9.59 7.25
C ILE A 220 -17.60 9.32 5.82
N LEU A 221 -18.59 10.05 5.31
CA LEU A 221 -19.05 9.87 3.93
C LEU A 221 -17.98 10.28 2.92
N PHE A 222 -17.39 11.47 3.07
CA PHE A 222 -16.42 12.00 2.13
C PHE A 222 -15.13 11.15 2.12
N PHE A 223 -14.45 11.04 3.27
CA PHE A 223 -13.19 10.32 3.36
C PHE A 223 -13.37 8.80 3.30
N GLY A 224 -14.49 8.28 3.80
CA GLY A 224 -14.83 6.86 3.67
C GLY A 224 -15.11 6.46 2.23
N MET A 225 -15.80 7.30 1.45
CA MET A 225 -15.99 7.03 0.02
C MET A 225 -14.68 7.07 -0.76
N SER A 226 -13.78 8.02 -0.44
CA SER A 226 -12.43 8.02 -1.02
C SER A 226 -11.66 6.75 -0.67
N PHE A 227 -11.67 6.34 0.60
CA PHE A 227 -10.96 5.16 1.08
C PHE A 227 -11.51 3.86 0.50
N VAL A 228 -12.83 3.70 0.47
CA VAL A 228 -13.49 2.55 -0.17
C VAL A 228 -13.25 2.56 -1.68
N GLY A 229 -13.30 3.73 -2.33
CA GLY A 229 -13.05 3.86 -3.77
C GLY A 229 -11.64 3.46 -4.18
N GLU A 230 -10.62 3.91 -3.42
CA GLU A 230 -9.23 3.49 -3.63
C GLU A 230 -9.04 2.00 -3.34
N SER A 231 -9.68 1.48 -2.28
CA SER A 231 -9.69 0.04 -1.94
C SER A 231 -10.31 -0.81 -3.06
N TYR A 232 -11.41 -0.35 -3.64
CA TYR A 232 -12.10 -1.00 -4.75
C TYR A 232 -11.22 -1.04 -6.00
N ARG A 233 -10.55 0.07 -6.33
CA ARG A 233 -9.59 0.13 -7.44
C ARG A 233 -8.35 -0.74 -7.21
N SER A 234 -7.95 -0.92 -5.95
CA SER A 234 -6.67 -1.53 -5.59
C SER A 234 -6.74 -3.03 -5.31
N GLY A 235 -7.90 -3.64 -5.02
CA GLY A 235 -7.88 -5.09 -4.78
C GLY A 235 -9.09 -5.83 -4.21
N THR A 236 -10.35 -5.45 -4.44
CA THR A 236 -11.48 -6.30 -4.00
C THR A 236 -11.63 -7.62 -4.79
N GLY A 237 -10.53 -8.23 -5.26
CA GLY A 237 -10.53 -9.60 -5.76
C GLY A 237 -11.22 -9.83 -7.09
N ARG A 238 -11.39 -8.81 -7.95
CA ARG A 238 -11.55 -9.13 -9.38
C ARG A 238 -10.19 -9.59 -9.90
N ALA A 239 -10.20 -10.74 -10.59
CA ALA A 239 -9.17 -11.04 -11.58
C ALA A 239 -8.95 -9.76 -12.40
N TYR A 240 -7.68 -9.39 -12.62
CA TYR A 240 -7.35 -8.29 -13.52
C TYR A 240 -8.23 -8.39 -14.77
N VAL A 241 -9.11 -7.39 -14.99
CA VAL A 241 -10.01 -7.36 -16.14
C VAL A 241 -9.34 -6.49 -17.20
N PRO A 242 -8.75 -7.09 -18.24
CA PRO A 242 -8.12 -6.32 -19.32
C PRO A 242 -9.16 -5.45 -20.01
N SER A 243 -8.76 -4.24 -20.42
CA SER A 243 -9.57 -3.44 -21.34
C SER A 243 -9.71 -4.15 -22.68
N MET A 244 -10.72 -3.79 -23.49
CA MET A 244 -10.86 -4.33 -24.85
C MET A 244 -9.62 -4.10 -25.71
N GLN A 245 -8.92 -2.98 -25.49
CA GLN A 245 -7.65 -2.68 -26.15
C GLN A 245 -6.57 -3.69 -25.75
N VAL A 246 -6.44 -3.99 -24.45
CA VAL A 246 -5.46 -4.98 -23.98
C VAL A 246 -5.82 -6.37 -24.49
N LEU A 247 -7.10 -6.77 -24.47
CA LEU A 247 -7.54 -8.04 -25.05
C LEU A 247 -7.16 -8.14 -26.53
N LYS A 248 -7.40 -7.08 -27.31
CA LYS A 248 -6.96 -7.02 -28.72
C LYS A 248 -5.44 -7.22 -28.85
N GLN A 249 -4.65 -6.55 -28.01
CA GLN A 249 -3.20 -6.70 -27.99
C GLN A 249 -2.76 -8.12 -27.58
N THR A 250 -3.49 -8.80 -26.69
CA THR A 250 -3.17 -10.20 -26.35
C THR A 250 -3.31 -11.13 -27.53
N THR A 251 -4.28 -10.87 -28.42
CA THR A 251 -4.48 -11.60 -29.67
C THR A 251 -3.42 -11.22 -30.71
N GLU A 252 -3.09 -9.93 -30.83
CA GLU A 252 -2.11 -9.42 -31.81
C GLU A 252 -0.68 -9.93 -31.53
N PHE A 253 -0.26 -9.96 -30.27
CA PHE A 253 1.12 -10.26 -29.90
C PHE A 253 1.35 -11.66 -29.33
N GLY A 254 0.28 -12.41 -29.05
CA GLY A 254 0.31 -13.80 -28.58
C GLY A 254 1.02 -14.01 -27.23
N PRO A 255 0.62 -14.97 -26.38
CA PRO A 255 1.35 -15.26 -25.16
C PRO A 255 2.59 -16.10 -25.50
N ARG A 256 3.76 -15.70 -24.99
CA ARG A 256 4.99 -16.50 -25.09
C ARG A 256 5.50 -16.90 -23.72
N HIS A 257 6.27 -17.97 -23.70
CA HIS A 257 7.01 -18.42 -22.53
C HIS A 257 8.40 -18.88 -22.92
N TYR A 258 9.36 -18.68 -22.01
CA TYR A 258 10.69 -19.24 -22.06
C TYR A 258 10.83 -20.20 -20.88
N VAL A 259 11.46 -21.35 -21.11
CA VAL A 259 11.76 -22.34 -20.06
C VAL A 259 13.26 -22.56 -20.08
N ASP A 260 13.91 -22.38 -18.93
CA ASP A 260 15.34 -22.60 -18.80
C ASP A 260 15.67 -24.11 -18.64
N HIS A 261 16.96 -24.42 -18.50
CA HIS A 261 17.44 -25.79 -18.30
C HIS A 261 17.05 -26.41 -16.95
N LYS A 262 16.55 -25.61 -16.00
CA LYS A 262 16.08 -26.05 -14.67
C LYS A 262 14.57 -26.25 -14.64
N GLY A 263 13.85 -25.80 -15.67
CA GLY A 263 12.39 -25.83 -15.74
C GLY A 263 11.71 -24.55 -15.25
N ASP A 264 12.48 -23.52 -14.90
CA ASP A 264 11.95 -22.21 -14.51
C ASP A 264 11.38 -21.50 -15.74
N THR A 265 10.24 -20.81 -15.56
CA THR A 265 9.47 -20.26 -16.68
C THR A 265 9.32 -18.75 -16.61
N LEU A 266 9.68 -18.05 -17.68
CA LEU A 266 9.31 -16.64 -17.89
C LEU A 266 8.14 -16.54 -18.86
N ARG A 267 7.04 -15.95 -18.42
CA ARG A 267 5.95 -15.54 -19.32
C ARG A 267 6.26 -14.15 -19.86
N TYR A 268 6.07 -13.92 -21.14
CA TYR A 268 6.33 -12.62 -21.75
C TYR A 268 5.43 -12.35 -22.97
N ARG A 269 5.48 -11.10 -23.41
CA ARG A 269 4.97 -10.65 -24.72
C ARG A 269 6.14 -10.14 -25.55
N LEU A 270 6.12 -10.44 -26.84
CA LEU A 270 7.07 -9.90 -27.79
C LEU A 270 6.30 -9.18 -28.89
N VAL A 271 6.57 -7.89 -29.04
CA VAL A 271 5.96 -7.06 -30.07
C VAL A 271 7.00 -6.79 -31.15
N PRO A 272 6.79 -7.23 -32.41
CA PRO A 272 7.70 -6.93 -33.49
C PRO A 272 7.58 -5.46 -33.93
N PRO A 273 8.61 -4.92 -34.60
CA PRO A 273 8.52 -3.63 -35.26
C PRO A 273 7.39 -3.62 -36.29
N VAL A 274 6.79 -2.45 -36.52
CA VAL A 274 5.75 -2.32 -37.55
C VAL A 274 6.36 -2.64 -38.91
N ALA A 275 5.67 -3.46 -39.71
CA ALA A 275 6.15 -3.96 -41.00
C ALA A 275 7.53 -4.64 -40.92
N TYR A 276 7.70 -5.54 -39.94
CA TYR A 276 8.94 -6.29 -39.74
C TYR A 276 9.44 -6.96 -41.03
N ASP A 277 10.70 -6.67 -41.36
CA ASP A 277 11.44 -7.19 -42.52
C ASP A 277 12.67 -7.93 -41.98
N SER A 278 12.71 -9.25 -42.12
CA SER A 278 13.77 -10.09 -41.57
C SER A 278 15.16 -9.82 -42.18
N THR A 279 15.25 -9.09 -43.30
CA THR A 279 16.54 -8.70 -43.89
C THR A 279 17.19 -7.51 -43.17
N LYS A 280 16.44 -6.78 -42.34
CA LYS A 280 16.91 -5.62 -41.57
C LYS A 280 17.08 -5.97 -40.09
N LYS A 281 18.06 -5.34 -39.45
CA LYS A 281 18.30 -5.47 -38.00
C LYS A 281 17.59 -4.34 -37.24
N TYR A 282 16.79 -4.70 -36.23
CA TYR A 282 16.01 -3.75 -35.43
C TYR A 282 16.47 -3.72 -33.97
N PRO A 283 16.40 -2.58 -33.28
CA PRO A 283 16.64 -2.51 -31.84
C PRO A 283 15.69 -3.41 -31.03
N LEU A 284 16.07 -3.69 -29.79
CA LEU A 284 15.22 -4.34 -28.79
C LEU A 284 15.04 -3.41 -27.59
N VAL A 285 13.79 -3.14 -27.22
CA VAL A 285 13.43 -2.45 -25.97
C VAL A 285 12.89 -3.48 -24.98
N VAL A 286 13.56 -3.65 -23.85
CA VAL A 286 13.07 -4.46 -22.72
C VAL A 286 12.25 -3.55 -21.81
N CYS A 287 10.95 -3.82 -21.74
CA CYS A 287 9.95 -3.00 -21.06
C CYS A 287 9.54 -3.64 -19.73
N LEU A 288 10.06 -3.12 -18.61
CA LEU A 288 9.84 -3.67 -17.27
C LEU A 288 8.72 -2.91 -16.56
N HIS A 289 7.66 -3.63 -16.20
CA HIS A 289 6.48 -3.03 -15.56
C HIS A 289 6.69 -2.72 -14.07
N HIS A 290 5.85 -1.86 -13.51
CA HIS A 290 5.84 -1.59 -12.06
C HIS A 290 5.29 -2.80 -11.25
N GLY A 291 5.59 -2.85 -9.96
CA GLY A 291 5.25 -3.99 -9.08
C GLY A 291 3.76 -4.27 -8.91
N GLY A 292 2.91 -3.27 -9.18
CA GLY A 292 1.44 -3.43 -9.19
C GLY A 292 0.93 -4.36 -10.30
N ALA A 293 1.76 -4.66 -11.29
CA ALA A 293 1.45 -5.57 -12.39
C ALA A 293 2.13 -6.95 -12.24
N HIS A 294 2.62 -7.33 -11.05
CA HIS A 294 3.01 -8.72 -10.80
C HIS A 294 1.79 -9.65 -10.92
N GLY A 295 1.96 -10.87 -11.44
CA GLY A 295 0.84 -11.80 -11.64
C GLY A 295 1.21 -13.09 -12.36
N LYS A 296 0.19 -13.86 -12.77
CA LYS A 296 0.37 -15.12 -13.54
C LYS A 296 -0.33 -15.14 -14.90
N ASP A 297 -1.16 -14.15 -15.21
CA ASP A 297 -2.03 -14.13 -16.40
C ASP A 297 -1.32 -13.83 -17.73
N ASN A 298 -0.10 -13.28 -17.71
CA ASN A 298 0.61 -12.85 -18.93
C ASN A 298 -0.16 -11.78 -19.73
N VAL A 299 -1.02 -10.98 -19.08
CA VAL A 299 -1.82 -9.93 -19.72
C VAL A 299 -1.54 -8.57 -19.08
N ARG A 300 -1.58 -8.47 -17.74
CA ARG A 300 -1.54 -7.19 -17.02
C ARG A 300 -0.31 -6.34 -17.29
N GLN A 301 0.81 -6.93 -17.71
CA GLN A 301 1.99 -6.18 -18.10
C GLN A 301 1.77 -5.30 -19.35
N LEU A 302 0.76 -5.60 -20.19
CA LEU A 302 0.43 -4.79 -21.37
C LEU A 302 -0.27 -3.47 -21.01
N SER A 303 -1.00 -3.44 -19.88
CA SER A 303 -1.62 -2.21 -19.37
C SER A 303 -0.71 -1.40 -18.44
N ALA A 304 0.40 -1.99 -17.99
CA ALA A 304 1.26 -1.39 -17.00
C ALA A 304 2.32 -0.54 -17.67
N ASP A 305 2.50 0.71 -17.23
CA ASP A 305 3.56 1.56 -17.74
C ASP A 305 4.94 0.89 -17.56
N PRO A 306 5.85 1.03 -18.54
CA PRO A 306 5.76 1.90 -19.73
C PRO A 306 5.13 1.26 -20.98
N ALA A 307 4.53 0.06 -20.89
CA ALA A 307 4.04 -0.67 -22.07
C ALA A 307 3.00 0.11 -22.90
N PRO A 308 1.95 0.74 -22.34
CA PRO A 308 0.98 1.50 -23.15
C PRO A 308 1.60 2.60 -24.01
N PHE A 309 2.64 3.26 -23.50
CA PHE A 309 3.38 4.28 -24.24
C PHE A 309 4.17 3.69 -25.41
N LEU A 310 4.97 2.65 -25.13
CA LEU A 310 5.79 1.97 -26.14
C LEU A 310 4.93 1.28 -27.21
N LEU A 311 3.73 0.83 -26.84
CA LEU A 311 2.79 0.17 -27.73
C LEU A 311 1.88 1.13 -28.51
N SER A 312 1.98 2.44 -28.26
CA SER A 312 1.21 3.43 -29.03
C SER A 312 1.70 3.48 -30.48
N ASP A 313 0.76 3.67 -31.43
CA ASP A 313 1.08 3.71 -32.86
C ASP A 313 2.13 4.80 -33.17
N SER A 314 2.00 5.97 -32.54
CA SER A 314 2.95 7.08 -32.74
C SER A 314 4.40 6.70 -32.42
N ILE A 315 4.61 5.91 -31.36
CA ILE A 315 5.94 5.43 -30.96
C ILE A 315 6.38 4.29 -31.87
N ARG A 316 5.51 3.30 -32.09
CA ARG A 316 5.85 2.10 -32.87
C ARG A 316 6.22 2.40 -34.33
N TRP A 317 5.53 3.36 -34.97
CA TRP A 317 5.83 3.78 -36.34
C TRP A 317 7.10 4.63 -36.42
N LYS A 318 7.32 5.53 -35.46
CA LYS A 318 8.48 6.45 -35.47
C LYS A 318 9.77 5.75 -35.07
N TYR A 319 9.68 4.74 -34.20
CA TYR A 319 10.82 4.02 -33.62
C TYR A 319 10.61 2.51 -33.75
N PRO A 320 10.73 1.94 -34.96
CA PRO A 320 10.52 0.51 -35.16
C PRO A 320 11.58 -0.30 -34.38
N ALA A 321 11.10 -1.06 -33.40
CA ALA A 321 11.90 -1.97 -32.57
C ALA A 321 11.07 -3.19 -32.17
N PHE A 322 11.79 -4.24 -31.77
CA PHE A 322 11.20 -5.27 -30.93
C PHE A 322 10.96 -4.72 -29.53
N ILE A 323 9.82 -5.06 -28.93
CA ILE A 323 9.53 -4.73 -27.52
C ILE A 323 9.30 -6.05 -26.78
N LEU A 324 10.21 -6.39 -25.87
CA LEU A 324 10.10 -7.52 -24.97
C LEU A 324 9.46 -7.03 -23.66
N ILE A 325 8.30 -7.57 -23.32
CA ILE A 325 7.53 -7.22 -22.12
C ILE A 325 7.45 -8.47 -21.22
N PRO A 326 8.47 -8.73 -20.38
CA PRO A 326 8.46 -9.85 -19.45
C PRO A 326 7.39 -9.64 -18.38
N HIS A 327 6.83 -10.72 -17.87
CA HIS A 327 5.85 -10.71 -16.80
C HIS A 327 6.47 -11.25 -15.51
N CYS A 328 6.62 -10.38 -14.51
CA CYS A 328 7.16 -10.76 -13.21
C CYS A 328 6.07 -11.43 -12.35
N PRO A 329 6.32 -12.63 -11.78
CA PRO A 329 5.35 -13.30 -10.92
C PRO A 329 5.19 -12.60 -9.57
N GLU A 330 4.08 -12.89 -8.89
CA GLU A 330 3.88 -12.45 -7.51
C GLU A 330 4.98 -13.01 -6.60
N GLY A 331 5.50 -12.16 -5.71
CA GLY A 331 6.56 -12.54 -4.77
C GLY A 331 7.96 -12.57 -5.37
N ALA A 332 8.16 -12.12 -6.62
CA ALA A 332 9.47 -11.97 -7.26
C ALA A 332 9.73 -10.52 -7.70
N GLY A 333 10.95 -10.23 -8.12
CA GLY A 333 11.37 -8.97 -8.72
C GLY A 333 12.13 -9.16 -10.03
N PHE A 334 12.28 -8.09 -10.81
CA PHE A 334 13.13 -8.11 -12.00
C PHE A 334 14.62 -8.13 -11.66
N GLY A 335 15.03 -7.85 -10.43
CA GLY A 335 16.42 -7.55 -10.09
C GLY A 335 16.55 -6.40 -9.10
N GLY A 336 17.50 -6.50 -8.17
CA GLY A 336 17.97 -5.36 -7.37
C GLY A 336 17.11 -4.99 -6.17
N ILE A 337 16.21 -5.88 -5.73
CA ILE A 337 15.44 -5.73 -4.48
C ILE A 337 15.72 -6.95 -3.60
N SER A 338 16.48 -6.75 -2.52
CA SER A 338 17.03 -7.83 -1.67
C SER A 338 15.98 -8.77 -1.06
N GLU A 339 14.75 -8.30 -0.89
CA GLU A 339 13.65 -9.03 -0.26
C GLU A 339 12.93 -9.99 -1.20
N PHE A 340 13.23 -9.95 -2.51
CA PHE A 340 12.54 -10.78 -3.52
C PHE A 340 13.52 -11.60 -4.36
N PRO A 341 13.17 -12.83 -4.75
CA PRO A 341 13.90 -13.57 -5.77
C PRO A 341 13.85 -12.84 -7.12
N ASP A 342 14.98 -12.82 -7.81
CA ASP A 342 15.13 -12.14 -9.09
C ASP A 342 14.79 -13.08 -10.26
N ILE A 343 14.13 -12.54 -11.29
CA ILE A 343 13.87 -13.23 -12.57
C ILE A 343 14.82 -12.77 -13.70
N ASP A 344 15.87 -12.01 -13.37
CA ASP A 344 16.78 -11.36 -14.31
C ASP A 344 17.41 -12.33 -15.32
N THR A 345 17.87 -13.49 -14.83
CA THR A 345 18.53 -14.53 -15.62
C THR A 345 17.60 -15.05 -16.70
N LEU A 346 16.33 -15.33 -16.35
CA LEU A 346 15.33 -15.77 -17.33
C LEU A 346 15.08 -14.71 -18.41
N VAL A 347 15.12 -13.42 -18.05
CA VAL A 347 14.97 -12.33 -19.02
C VAL A 347 16.20 -12.26 -19.94
N PHE A 348 17.42 -12.35 -19.42
CA PHE A 348 18.65 -12.34 -20.21
C PHE A 348 18.75 -13.53 -21.17
N GLU A 349 18.36 -14.73 -20.72
CA GLU A 349 18.32 -15.93 -21.55
C GLU A 349 17.24 -15.83 -22.63
N THR A 350 16.08 -15.25 -22.29
CA THR A 350 15.02 -14.96 -23.27
C THR A 350 15.51 -13.99 -24.34
N ILE A 351 16.21 -12.91 -23.98
CA ILE A 351 16.82 -11.98 -24.96
C ILE A 351 17.74 -12.73 -25.92
N THR A 352 18.67 -13.53 -25.39
CA THR A 352 19.63 -14.31 -26.18
C THR A 352 18.94 -15.33 -27.09
N THR A 353 17.81 -15.89 -26.65
CA THR A 353 16.99 -16.81 -27.47
C THR A 353 16.31 -16.07 -28.61
N LEU A 354 15.72 -14.90 -28.34
CA LEU A 354 15.06 -14.09 -29.35
C LEU A 354 16.03 -13.55 -30.41
N GLU A 355 17.27 -13.24 -30.03
CA GLU A 355 18.33 -12.83 -30.95
C GLU A 355 18.69 -13.92 -31.99
N LYS A 356 18.41 -15.20 -31.68
CA LYS A 356 18.56 -16.32 -32.63
C LYS A 356 17.34 -16.51 -33.52
N GLU A 357 16.15 -16.12 -33.04
CA GLU A 357 14.87 -16.28 -33.74
C GLU A 357 14.57 -15.10 -34.68
N TYR A 358 15.01 -13.89 -34.31
CA TYR A 358 14.67 -12.64 -35.00
C TYR A 358 15.90 -11.83 -35.41
N SER A 359 15.71 -10.94 -36.39
CA SER A 359 16.71 -9.97 -36.81
C SER A 359 16.82 -8.79 -35.82
N ILE A 360 17.22 -9.12 -34.59
CA ILE A 360 17.53 -8.14 -33.53
C ILE A 360 18.97 -7.64 -33.69
N ASP A 361 19.14 -6.34 -33.55
CA ASP A 361 20.43 -5.66 -33.50
C ASP A 361 20.99 -5.73 -32.08
N THR A 362 21.97 -6.61 -31.86
CA THR A 362 22.60 -6.82 -30.55
C THR A 362 23.38 -5.60 -30.06
N THR A 363 23.68 -4.62 -30.93
CA THR A 363 24.33 -3.37 -30.51
C THR A 363 23.34 -2.31 -30.03
N ARG A 364 22.03 -2.54 -30.18
CA ARG A 364 20.95 -1.60 -29.84
C ARG A 364 19.88 -2.27 -28.98
N ARG A 365 20.31 -2.73 -27.80
CA ARG A 365 19.44 -3.28 -26.76
C ARG A 365 19.24 -2.25 -25.66
N TYR A 366 18.01 -1.95 -25.34
CA TYR A 366 17.65 -0.92 -24.37
C TYR A 366 16.83 -1.54 -23.24
N VAL A 367 16.97 -1.01 -22.03
CA VAL A 367 16.09 -1.37 -20.90
C VAL A 367 15.39 -0.12 -20.37
N MET A 368 14.08 -0.22 -20.15
CA MET A 368 13.27 0.87 -19.59
C MET A 368 12.23 0.27 -18.64
N GLY A 369 12.04 0.91 -17.49
CA GLY A 369 11.08 0.43 -16.52
C GLY A 369 10.83 1.39 -15.37
N ILE A 370 9.70 1.15 -14.69
CA ILE A 370 9.14 2.04 -13.68
C ILE A 370 9.02 1.32 -12.34
N SER A 371 9.37 1.98 -11.24
CA SER A 371 9.21 1.43 -9.88
C SER A 371 9.96 0.09 -9.77
N GLY A 372 9.30 -1.03 -9.50
CA GLY A 372 9.90 -2.38 -9.61
C GLY A 372 10.66 -2.64 -10.92
N GLY A 373 10.17 -2.14 -12.05
CA GLY A 373 10.88 -2.17 -13.33
C GLY A 373 12.01 -1.14 -13.43
N GLY A 374 11.96 -0.07 -12.64
CA GLY A 374 13.05 0.90 -12.47
C GLY A 374 14.24 0.31 -11.70
N TYR A 375 13.96 -0.46 -10.63
CA TYR A 375 14.96 -1.32 -9.97
C TYR A 375 15.57 -2.31 -10.97
N GLY A 376 14.71 -3.02 -11.71
CA GLY A 376 15.17 -3.92 -12.77
C GLY A 376 16.02 -3.22 -13.84
N SER A 377 15.69 -2.00 -14.24
CA SER A 377 16.47 -1.25 -15.23
C SER A 377 17.86 -0.89 -14.74
N TRP A 378 17.96 -0.42 -13.49
CA TRP A 378 19.26 -0.19 -12.83
C TRP A 378 20.05 -1.49 -12.67
N HIS A 379 19.39 -2.56 -12.23
CA HIS A 379 20.00 -3.87 -12.08
C HIS A 379 20.56 -4.37 -13.41
N PHE A 380 19.76 -4.38 -14.46
CA PHE A 380 20.13 -4.92 -15.79
C PHE A 380 21.34 -4.21 -16.38
N ILE A 381 21.35 -2.87 -16.39
CA ILE A 381 22.46 -2.10 -16.96
C ILE A 381 23.74 -2.24 -16.11
N SER A 382 23.62 -2.46 -14.80
CA SER A 382 24.75 -2.57 -13.88
C SER A 382 25.36 -3.96 -13.84
N THR A 383 24.55 -5.02 -13.91
CA THR A 383 25.01 -6.41 -13.85
C THR A 383 25.41 -6.95 -15.21
N ARG A 384 24.76 -6.49 -16.29
CA ARG A 384 25.02 -6.85 -17.69
C ARG A 384 25.27 -5.61 -18.58
N PRO A 385 26.28 -4.77 -18.26
CA PRO A 385 26.57 -3.56 -19.03
C PRO A 385 26.91 -3.88 -20.50
N ASP A 386 27.50 -5.04 -20.77
CA ASP A 386 27.81 -5.58 -22.10
C ASP A 386 26.55 -6.00 -22.90
N MET A 387 25.40 -6.17 -22.25
CA MET A 387 24.15 -6.53 -22.93
C MET A 387 23.33 -5.32 -23.36
N PHE A 388 23.40 -4.19 -22.66
CA PHE A 388 22.56 -3.03 -22.95
C PHE A 388 23.36 -1.83 -23.49
N ALA A 389 22.83 -1.20 -24.52
CA ALA A 389 23.30 0.04 -25.13
C ALA A 389 22.91 1.27 -24.32
N ALA A 390 21.72 1.24 -23.70
CA ALA A 390 21.22 2.35 -22.89
C ALA A 390 20.15 1.90 -21.90
N ALA A 391 19.91 2.70 -20.86
CA ALA A 391 18.86 2.48 -19.88
C ALA A 391 18.03 3.74 -19.58
N ILE A 392 16.74 3.55 -19.31
CA ILE A 392 15.83 4.55 -18.76
C ILE A 392 15.21 4.01 -17.45
N PRO A 393 15.89 4.17 -16.30
CA PRO A 393 15.34 3.84 -15.00
C PRO A 393 14.39 4.94 -14.51
N ILE A 394 13.18 4.58 -14.08
CA ILE A 394 12.16 5.54 -13.62
C ILE A 394 11.70 5.18 -12.20
N CYS A 395 11.83 6.10 -11.25
CA CYS A 395 11.41 5.94 -9.84
C CYS A 395 11.87 4.61 -9.20
N GLY A 396 13.13 4.22 -9.41
CA GLY A 396 13.73 3.00 -8.85
C GLY A 396 15.06 3.26 -8.13
N ALA A 397 15.64 2.21 -7.55
CA ALA A 397 16.98 2.24 -6.96
C ALA A 397 17.94 1.29 -7.68
N GLY A 398 19.23 1.59 -7.64
CA GLY A 398 20.29 0.69 -8.09
C GLY A 398 21.29 0.39 -6.97
N ASN A 399 22.38 -0.29 -7.32
CA ASN A 399 23.52 -0.47 -6.42
C ASN A 399 24.66 0.50 -6.80
N PRO A 400 24.89 1.57 -6.01
CA PRO A 400 25.97 2.53 -6.24
C PRO A 400 27.37 1.92 -6.33
N GLU A 401 27.62 0.77 -5.71
CA GLU A 401 28.91 0.06 -5.76
C GLU A 401 29.25 -0.42 -7.18
N LEU A 402 28.24 -0.60 -8.04
CA LEU A 402 28.42 -1.01 -9.43
C LEU A 402 28.62 0.17 -10.39
N ALA A 403 28.64 1.42 -9.90
CA ALA A 403 28.69 2.62 -10.73
C ALA A 403 29.91 2.69 -11.69
N ASN A 404 31.06 2.13 -11.29
CA ASN A 404 32.25 2.06 -12.16
C ASN A 404 31.99 1.33 -13.49
N ARG A 405 31.03 0.40 -13.51
CA ARG A 405 30.62 -0.36 -14.72
C ARG A 405 29.77 0.47 -15.68
N LEU A 406 29.27 1.62 -15.23
CA LEU A 406 28.29 2.45 -15.93
C LEU A 406 28.89 3.73 -16.53
N THR A 407 30.18 3.98 -16.33
CA THR A 407 30.86 5.24 -16.72
C THR A 407 30.73 5.59 -18.21
N LYS A 408 30.64 4.57 -19.06
CA LYS A 408 30.46 4.71 -20.51
C LYS A 408 29.04 4.42 -20.99
N LYS A 409 28.08 4.21 -20.08
CA LYS A 409 26.73 3.79 -20.43
C LYS A 409 25.78 4.98 -20.53
N PRO A 410 25.13 5.18 -21.68
CA PRO A 410 24.02 6.13 -21.81
C PRO A 410 22.87 5.76 -20.86
N ILE A 411 22.65 6.61 -19.86
CA ILE A 411 21.58 6.45 -18.88
C ILE A 411 20.83 7.76 -18.79
N TRP A 412 19.50 7.71 -18.85
CA TRP A 412 18.64 8.85 -18.55
C TRP A 412 17.62 8.43 -17.49
N ALA A 413 17.89 8.80 -16.24
CA ALA A 413 17.06 8.46 -15.10
C ALA A 413 16.02 9.54 -14.81
N PHE A 414 14.89 9.11 -14.23
CA PHE A 414 13.76 9.98 -13.89
C PHE A 414 13.25 9.68 -12.48
N HIS A 415 12.91 10.72 -11.71
CA HIS A 415 12.30 10.54 -10.38
C HIS A 415 11.43 11.73 -9.97
N GLY A 416 10.39 11.49 -9.17
CA GLY A 416 9.62 12.53 -8.50
C GLY A 416 10.27 12.93 -7.18
N ALA A 417 10.47 14.23 -6.93
CA ALA A 417 11.17 14.69 -5.71
C ALA A 417 10.39 14.41 -4.41
N LYS A 418 9.08 14.14 -4.51
CA LYS A 418 8.18 13.87 -3.38
C LYS A 418 7.65 12.44 -3.42
N ASP A 419 8.37 11.51 -4.04
CA ASP A 419 7.98 10.11 -4.16
C ASP A 419 7.89 9.45 -2.77
N PRO A 420 6.67 9.03 -2.33
CA PRO A 420 6.49 8.46 -1.01
C PRO A 420 6.79 6.95 -0.96
N LEU A 421 6.93 6.30 -2.13
CA LEU A 421 7.11 4.85 -2.23
C LEU A 421 8.61 4.50 -2.31
N VAL A 422 9.31 5.12 -3.25
CA VAL A 422 10.76 4.98 -3.43
C VAL A 422 11.39 6.35 -3.17
N SER A 423 12.33 6.45 -2.23
CA SER A 423 12.97 7.74 -1.96
C SER A 423 13.69 8.23 -3.21
N VAL A 424 13.51 9.52 -3.55
CA VAL A 424 14.26 10.18 -4.63
C VAL A 424 15.77 10.06 -4.46
N ASP A 425 16.24 9.99 -3.21
CA ASP A 425 17.65 9.83 -2.89
C ASP A 425 18.22 8.54 -3.49
N ALA A 426 17.41 7.50 -3.66
CA ALA A 426 17.85 6.25 -4.27
C ALA A 426 18.31 6.42 -5.73
N THR A 427 17.72 7.35 -6.48
CA THR A 427 18.21 7.70 -7.82
C THR A 427 19.35 8.70 -7.74
N ARG A 428 19.28 9.70 -6.85
CA ARG A 428 20.38 10.68 -6.67
C ARG A 428 21.69 9.99 -6.30
N ASP A 429 21.65 8.97 -5.44
CA ASP A 429 22.81 8.18 -5.02
C ASP A 429 23.45 7.46 -6.22
N MET A 430 22.64 6.85 -7.10
CA MET A 430 23.14 6.25 -8.34
C MET A 430 23.77 7.29 -9.26
N ILE A 431 23.11 8.43 -9.46
CA ILE A 431 23.63 9.52 -10.31
C ILE A 431 24.98 10.01 -9.78
N HIS A 432 25.05 10.37 -8.49
CA HIS A 432 26.28 10.82 -7.85
C HIS A 432 27.39 9.77 -7.90
N ALA A 433 27.06 8.49 -7.70
CA ALA A 433 28.04 7.41 -7.77
C ALA A 433 28.62 7.25 -9.18
N ILE A 434 27.78 7.36 -10.23
CA ILE A 434 28.23 7.29 -11.63
C ILE A 434 29.09 8.50 -11.98
N GLU A 435 28.68 9.70 -11.58
CA GLU A 435 29.45 10.94 -11.79
C GLU A 435 30.81 10.88 -11.08
N LYS A 436 30.83 10.40 -9.83
CA LYS A 436 32.07 10.19 -9.05
C LYS A 436 33.00 9.18 -9.71
N ALA A 437 32.45 8.17 -10.38
CA ALA A 437 33.20 7.19 -11.17
C ALA A 437 33.69 7.76 -12.53
N GLY A 438 33.30 8.99 -12.89
CA GLY A 438 33.68 9.64 -14.15
C GLY A 438 32.66 9.46 -15.30
N GLY A 439 31.49 8.91 -15.01
CA GLY A 439 30.37 8.83 -15.96
C GLY A 439 29.58 10.12 -16.08
N LYS A 440 28.66 10.17 -17.05
CA LYS A 440 27.83 11.35 -17.34
C LYS A 440 26.37 10.95 -17.57
N PRO A 441 25.66 10.43 -16.55
CA PRO A 441 24.27 10.07 -16.68
C PRO A 441 23.42 11.34 -16.86
N LYS A 442 22.30 11.24 -17.57
CA LYS A 442 21.25 12.26 -17.55
C LYS A 442 20.28 11.97 -16.40
N TYR A 443 19.83 13.01 -15.73
CA TYR A 443 18.85 12.90 -14.65
C TYR A 443 17.81 14.02 -14.77
N THR A 444 16.54 13.65 -14.80
CA THR A 444 15.41 14.58 -14.73
C THR A 444 14.64 14.32 -13.44
N GLU A 445 14.63 15.30 -12.55
CA GLU A 445 13.88 15.26 -11.30
C GLU A 445 12.65 16.17 -11.36
N PHE A 446 11.46 15.62 -11.09
CA PHE A 446 10.21 16.38 -11.07
C PHE A 446 9.93 16.91 -9.66
N GLY A 447 10.27 18.18 -9.41
CA GLY A 447 10.31 18.80 -8.08
C GLY A 447 8.99 18.77 -7.26
N ASN A 448 7.84 18.66 -7.92
CA ASN A 448 6.53 18.63 -7.26
C ASN A 448 5.77 17.31 -7.41
N SER A 449 6.39 16.29 -8.02
CA SER A 449 5.71 15.03 -8.33
C SER A 449 6.05 13.92 -7.33
N GLY A 450 5.09 13.03 -7.10
CA GLY A 450 5.23 11.82 -6.29
C GLY A 450 5.72 10.63 -7.12
N HIS A 451 5.23 9.43 -6.83
CA HIS A 451 5.62 8.20 -7.54
C HIS A 451 5.06 8.12 -8.98
N ASP A 452 4.02 8.88 -9.28
CA ASP A 452 3.20 8.78 -10.48
C ASP A 452 3.69 9.62 -11.67
N ILE A 453 4.98 9.51 -11.98
CA ILE A 453 5.62 10.41 -12.96
C ILE A 453 5.55 9.96 -14.42
N TRP A 454 4.97 8.79 -14.72
CA TRP A 454 5.04 8.17 -16.04
C TRP A 454 4.53 9.08 -17.16
N ARG A 455 3.45 9.85 -16.94
CA ARG A 455 2.95 10.82 -17.94
C ARG A 455 3.94 11.95 -18.23
N TYR A 456 4.68 12.42 -17.21
CA TYR A 456 5.71 13.43 -17.41
C TYR A 456 6.90 12.87 -18.18
N VAL A 457 7.32 11.64 -17.85
CA VAL A 457 8.40 10.95 -18.58
C VAL A 457 8.02 10.70 -20.03
N GLN A 458 6.78 10.28 -20.31
CA GLN A 458 6.27 10.09 -21.68
C GLN A 458 6.25 11.40 -22.48
N ALA A 459 6.02 12.53 -21.80
CA ALA A 459 6.03 13.86 -22.40
C ALA A 459 7.44 14.49 -22.46
N GLU A 460 8.47 13.82 -21.91
CA GLU A 460 9.83 14.36 -21.86
C GLU A 460 10.36 14.59 -23.28
N PRO A 461 10.71 15.84 -23.64
CA PRO A 461 11.14 16.17 -24.99
C PRO A 461 12.37 15.36 -25.43
N GLY A 462 12.23 14.68 -26.57
CA GLY A 462 13.34 13.97 -27.18
C GLY A 462 13.76 12.67 -26.49
N LEU A 463 13.03 12.18 -25.47
CA LEU A 463 13.37 10.95 -24.76
C LEU A 463 13.61 9.76 -25.71
N MET A 464 12.65 9.50 -26.60
CA MET A 464 12.74 8.37 -27.53
C MET A 464 13.77 8.61 -28.63
N THR A 465 13.95 9.86 -29.08
CA THR A 465 15.00 10.22 -30.04
C THR A 465 16.38 9.98 -29.44
N TRP A 466 16.57 10.36 -28.16
CA TRP A 466 17.79 10.10 -27.42
C TRP A 466 18.03 8.61 -27.25
N LEU A 467 17.02 7.83 -26.83
CA LEU A 467 17.17 6.39 -26.61
C LEU A 467 17.60 5.67 -27.89
N PHE A 468 16.92 5.94 -29.01
CA PHE A 468 17.16 5.26 -30.29
C PHE A 468 18.44 5.70 -31.01
N ALA A 469 19.07 6.78 -30.56
CA ALA A 469 20.39 7.19 -31.03
C ALA A 469 21.55 6.42 -30.38
N GLN A 470 21.29 5.67 -29.30
CA GLN A 470 22.34 4.96 -28.56
C GLN A 470 22.73 3.65 -29.24
N LYS A 471 24.01 3.29 -29.15
CA LYS A 471 24.58 2.05 -29.66
C LYS A 471 25.77 1.64 -28.79
N GLN A 472 25.96 0.34 -28.56
CA GLN A 472 27.10 -0.20 -27.81
C GLN A 472 28.44 -0.01 -28.49
#